data_AF-A0A965EXS8-F1
#
_entry.id   AF-A0A965EXS8-F1
#
_cell.length_a   1.000
_cell.length_b   1.000
_cell.length_c   1.000
_cell.angle_alpha   90.00
_cell.angle_beta   90.00
_cell.angle_gamma   90.00
#
_symmetry.space_group_name_H-M   'P 1'
#
loop_
_entity.id
_entity.type
_entity.pdbx_description
1 polymer ?
#
loop_
_entity_poly.entity_id
_entity_poly.type
_entity_poly.pdbx_seq_one_letter_code
_entity_poly.pdbx_strand_id
1 'polypeptide(L)'
;QALISELSVEVIRVGDDERLPRYVGGVLARMQEVWVGRQIAEVKSKLQRMSPVDQGEDYHALFGDLVALEAYRRSLLEQASGDGLTA
;
A
#
# COMPACT_ATOMS: atom_id res chain seq x y z
N GLN A 1 23.69 16.71 -5.36
CA GLN A 1 23.46 15.58 -6.30
C GLN A 1 24.20 14.29 -5.92
N ALA A 2 25.02 14.25 -4.84
CA ALA A 2 25.75 13.05 -4.41
C ALA A 2 24.84 11.85 -4.06
N LEU A 3 23.76 12.08 -3.29
CA LEU A 3 22.85 11.01 -2.84
C LEU A 3 22.26 10.17 -3.98
N ILE A 4 21.84 10.78 -5.08
CA ILE A 4 21.29 10.06 -6.23
C ILE A 4 22.38 9.18 -6.87
N SER A 5 23.60 9.71 -7.00
CA SER A 5 24.74 8.96 -7.55
C SER A 5 25.13 7.79 -6.65
N GLU A 6 25.10 7.97 -5.34
CA GLU A 6 25.39 6.92 -4.35
C GLU A 6 24.35 5.80 -4.41
N LEU A 7 23.05 6.14 -4.38
CA LEU A 7 21.96 5.15 -4.44
C LEU A 7 21.89 4.41 -5.79
N SER A 8 22.33 5.05 -6.88
CA SER A 8 22.29 4.43 -8.22
C SER A 8 23.33 3.31 -8.40
N VAL A 9 24.40 3.32 -7.60
CA VAL A 9 25.47 2.31 -7.63
C VAL A 9 25.48 1.39 -6.40
N GLU A 10 24.57 1.64 -5.46
CA GLU A 10 24.41 0.79 -4.28
C GLU A 10 23.95 -0.61 -4.71
N VAL A 11 24.67 -1.63 -4.23
CA VAL A 11 24.33 -3.02 -4.53
C VAL A 11 23.05 -3.39 -3.78
N ILE A 12 22.00 -3.69 -4.55
CA ILE A 12 20.78 -4.27 -4.02
C ILE A 12 21.09 -5.72 -3.62
N ARG A 13 21.04 -6.02 -2.32
CA ARG A 13 21.40 -7.32 -1.75
C ARG A 13 20.31 -8.37 -1.95
N VAL A 14 20.07 -8.75 -3.19
CA VAL A 14 19.27 -9.93 -3.55
C VAL A 14 20.21 -11.08 -3.87
N GLY A 15 19.88 -12.29 -3.42
CA GLY A 15 20.74 -13.46 -3.61
C GLY A 15 20.84 -13.96 -5.07
N ASP A 16 19.90 -13.53 -5.92
CA ASP A 16 19.83 -13.86 -7.35
C ASP A 16 19.11 -12.71 -8.09
N ASP A 17 19.59 -12.36 -9.28
CA ASP A 17 19.00 -11.34 -10.16
C ASP A 17 17.57 -11.71 -10.59
N GLU A 18 17.24 -13.00 -10.67
CA GLU A 18 15.86 -13.45 -10.94
C GLU A 18 14.87 -13.03 -9.84
N ARG A 19 15.37 -12.77 -8.63
CA ARG A 19 14.57 -12.31 -7.48
C ARG A 19 14.42 -10.77 -7.45
N LEU A 20 15.22 -10.04 -8.23
CA LEU A 20 15.23 -8.57 -8.24
C LEU A 20 13.86 -7.95 -8.59
N PRO A 21 13.12 -8.41 -9.62
CA PRO A 21 11.80 -7.86 -9.93
C PRO A 21 10.80 -8.01 -8.78
N ARG A 22 10.85 -9.16 -8.08
CA ARG A 22 9.98 -9.44 -6.93
C ARG A 22 10.36 -8.59 -5.72
N TYR A 23 11.65 -8.44 -5.45
CA TYR A 23 12.17 -7.57 -4.40
C TYR A 23 11.73 -6.11 -4.61
N VAL A 24 11.92 -5.56 -5.82
CA VAL A 24 11.48 -4.21 -6.16
C VAL A 24 9.96 -4.07 -6.00
N GLY A 25 9.19 -5.07 -6.46
CA GLY A 25 7.74 -5.11 -6.25
C GLY A 25 7.34 -5.08 -4.78
N GLY A 26 8.02 -5.83 -3.92
CA GLY A 26 7.78 -5.85 -2.48
C GLY A 26 8.07 -4.51 -1.79
N VAL A 27 9.21 -3.87 -2.13
CA VAL A 27 9.57 -2.55 -1.61
C VAL A 27 8.52 -1.50 -2.01
N LEU A 28 8.12 -1.47 -3.28
CA LEU A 28 7.10 -0.55 -3.77
C LEU A 28 5.74 -0.83 -3.11
N ALA A 29 5.36 -2.10 -2.98
CA ALA A 29 4.10 -2.50 -2.34
C ALA A 29 4.06 -2.05 -0.87
N ARG A 30 5.18 -2.12 -0.14
CA ARG A 30 5.27 -1.65 1.24
C ARG A 30 5.10 -0.13 1.35
N MET A 31 5.72 0.63 0.43
CA MET A 31 5.54 2.09 0.38
C MET A 31 4.08 2.46 0.07
N GLN A 32 3.46 1.77 -0.89
CA GLN A 32 2.06 1.96 -1.26
C GLN A 32 1.12 1.59 -0.11
N GLU A 33 1.37 0.50 0.61
CA GLU A 33 0.54 0.04 1.74
C GLU A 33 0.43 1.10 2.84
N VAL A 34 1.55 1.72 3.20
CA VAL A 34 1.58 2.82 4.19
C VAL A 34 0.75 4.01 3.73
N TRP A 35 0.84 4.37 2.44
CA TRP A 35 0.07 5.47 1.88
C TRP A 35 -1.44 5.16 1.84
N VAL A 36 -1.83 3.96 1.37
CA VAL A 36 -3.23 3.50 1.37
C VAL A 36 -3.80 3.44 2.79
N GLY A 37 -3.00 3.03 3.78
CA GLY A 37 -3.41 3.03 5.19
C GLY A 37 -3.82 4.42 5.70
N ARG A 38 -3.15 5.49 5.24
CA ARG A 38 -3.53 6.88 5.58
C ARG A 38 -4.85 7.28 4.91
N GLN A 39 -5.02 6.95 3.63
CA GLN A 39 -6.27 7.20 2.90
C GLN A 39 -7.47 6.50 3.56
N ILE A 40 -7.29 5.24 3.98
CA ILE A 40 -8.30 4.49 4.73
C ILE A 40 -8.68 5.21 6.04
N ALA A 41 -7.69 5.70 6.79
CA ALA A 41 -7.95 6.41 8.04
C ALA A 41 -8.76 7.70 7.80
N GLU A 42 -8.43 8.45 6.74
CA GLU A 42 -9.17 9.66 6.34
C GLU A 42 -10.62 9.33 5.96
N VAL A 43 -10.84 8.31 5.13
CA VAL A 43 -12.18 7.87 4.70
C VAL A 43 -13.00 7.37 5.89
N LYS A 44 -12.44 6.54 6.77
CA LYS A 44 -13.10 6.09 8.01
C LYS A 44 -13.49 7.27 8.90
N SER A 45 -12.59 8.24 9.06
CA SER A 45 -12.85 9.45 9.84
C SER A 45 -14.03 10.25 9.28
N LYS A 46 -14.13 10.36 7.94
CA LYS A 46 -15.27 11.01 7.27
C LYS A 46 -16.57 10.25 7.50
N LEU A 47 -16.58 8.93 7.27
CA LEU A 47 -17.76 8.07 7.49
C LEU A 47 -18.30 8.14 8.92
N GLN A 48 -17.41 8.19 9.92
CA GLN A 48 -17.79 8.30 11.35
C GLN A 48 -18.56 9.59 11.70
N ARG A 49 -18.45 10.64 10.87
CA ARG A 49 -19.16 11.91 11.06
C ARG A 49 -20.40 12.06 10.18
N MET A 50 -20.65 11.10 9.27
CA MET A 50 -21.82 11.11 8.39
C MET A 50 -23.00 10.39 9.05
N SER A 51 -24.21 10.95 8.91
CA SER A 51 -25.44 10.27 9.32
C SER A 51 -25.83 9.25 8.24
N PRO A 52 -25.85 7.94 8.52
CA PRO A 52 -26.23 6.93 7.53
C PRO A 52 -27.74 6.96 7.19
N VAL A 53 -28.54 7.71 7.96
CA VAL A 53 -29.99 7.85 7.74
C VAL A 53 -30.27 9.08 6.87
N ASP A 54 -29.64 10.21 7.17
CA ASP A 54 -29.87 11.46 6.44
C ASP A 54 -29.04 11.55 5.14
N GLN A 55 -27.92 10.83 5.07
CA GLN A 55 -26.95 10.84 3.96
C GLN A 55 -26.68 9.42 3.44
N GLY A 56 -27.71 8.57 3.37
CA GLY A 56 -27.57 7.14 3.09
C GLY A 56 -26.84 6.80 1.77
N GLU A 57 -27.18 7.48 0.67
CA GLU A 57 -26.56 7.22 -0.64
C GLU A 57 -25.06 7.57 -0.64
N ASP A 58 -24.71 8.78 -0.17
CA ASP A 58 -23.32 9.23 -0.06
C ASP A 58 -22.51 8.37 0.92
N TYR A 59 -23.14 7.93 2.02
CA TYR A 59 -22.53 7.01 2.97
C TYR A 59 -22.21 5.67 2.30
N HIS A 60 -23.15 5.09 1.56
CA HIS A 60 -22.95 3.80 0.89
C HIS A 60 -21.90 3.86 -0.20
N ALA A 61 -21.86 4.93 -0.99
CA ALA A 61 -20.82 5.16 -1.98
C ALA A 61 -19.43 5.22 -1.32
N LEU A 62 -19.27 6.05 -0.30
CA LEU A 62 -18.00 6.21 0.41
C LEU A 62 -17.58 4.95 1.17
N PHE A 63 -18.55 4.17 1.66
CA PHE A 63 -18.29 2.86 2.26
C PHE A 63 -17.81 1.85 1.21
N GLY A 64 -18.36 1.88 0.00
CA GLY A 64 -17.88 1.08 -1.13
C GLY A 64 -16.41 1.38 -1.47
N ASP A 65 -16.06 2.67 -1.54
CA ASP A 65 -14.67 3.11 -1.75
C ASP A 65 -13.74 2.62 -0.62
N LEU A 66 -14.21 2.69 0.63
CA LEU A 66 -13.46 2.16 1.78
C LEU A 66 -13.18 0.66 1.63
N VAL A 67 -14.18 -0.14 1.23
CA VAL A 67 -14.01 -1.58 1.03
C VAL A 67 -12.99 -1.87 -0.07
N ALA A 68 -13.04 -1.12 -1.18
CA ALA A 68 -12.07 -1.25 -2.27
C ALA A 68 -10.64 -0.91 -1.81
N LEU A 69 -10.46 0.16 -1.03
CA LEU A 69 -9.16 0.53 -0.47
C LEU A 69 -8.61 -0.52 0.51
N GLU A 70 -9.45 -1.10 1.37
CA GLU A 70 -9.04 -2.17 2.29
C GLU A 70 -8.65 -3.45 1.54
N ALA A 71 -9.39 -3.82 0.48
CA ALA A 71 -9.05 -4.94 -0.38
C ALA A 71 -7.71 -4.70 -1.10
N TYR A 72 -7.50 -3.49 -1.63
CA TYR A 72 -6.24 -3.13 -2.27
C TYR A 72 -5.08 -3.18 -1.27
N ARG A 73 -5.24 -2.62 -0.06
CA ARG A 73 -4.23 -2.69 1.00
C ARG A 73 -3.85 -4.12 1.36
N ARG A 74 -4.83 -5.03 1.40
CA ARG A 74 -4.56 -6.47 1.62
C ARG A 74 -3.71 -7.06 0.50
N SER A 75 -4.03 -6.77 -0.75
CA SER A 75 -3.22 -7.24 -1.89
C SER A 75 -1.79 -6.70 -1.86
N LEU A 76 -1.59 -5.47 -1.38
CA LEU A 76 -0.26 -4.87 -1.19
C LEU A 76 0.51 -5.55 -0.05
N LEU A 77 -0.17 -5.90 1.05
CA LEU A 77 0.44 -6.69 2.12
C LEU A 77 0.86 -8.07 1.62
N GLU A 78 0.07 -8.73 0.78
CA GLU A 78 0.43 -10.03 0.17
C GLU A 78 1.63 -9.89 -0.77
N GLN A 79 1.64 -8.85 -1.62
CA GLN A 79 2.77 -8.55 -2.50
C GLN A 79 4.05 -8.22 -1.71
N ALA A 80 3.94 -7.44 -0.64
CA ALA A 80 5.05 -7.12 0.26
C ALA A 80 5.49 -8.32 1.11
N SER A 81 4.58 -9.23 1.46
CA SER A 81 4.87 -10.45 2.24
C SER A 81 5.35 -11.61 1.38
N GLY A 82 5.27 -11.49 0.05
CA GLY A 82 5.98 -12.36 -0.89
C GLY A 82 7.50 -12.33 -0.70
N ASP A 83 7.98 -11.50 0.22
CA ASP A 83 9.35 -11.20 0.61
C ASP A 83 9.72 -11.86 1.95
N GLY A 84 9.58 -13.18 2.01
CA GLY A 84 10.45 -13.97 2.88
C GLY A 84 11.82 -14.03 2.22
N LEU A 85 12.70 -13.05 2.51
CA LEU A 85 14.14 -13.10 2.24
C LEU A 85 14.85 -14.19 3.10
N THR A 86 14.15 -15.30 3.34
CA THR A 86 14.53 -16.47 4.13
C THR A 86 13.99 -17.71 3.41
N ALA A 87 14.63 -18.06 2.30
CA ALA A 87 14.71 -19.40 1.75
C ALA A 87 15.97 -19.53 0.90
#